data_AF-A0A7W7FTZ4-F1
#
_entry.id   AF-A0A7W7FTZ4-F1
#
_cell.length_a   1.000
_cell.length_b   1.000
_cell.length_c   1.000
_cell.angle_alpha   90.00
_cell.angle_beta   90.00
_cell.angle_gamma   90.00
#
_symmetry.space_group_name_H-M   'P 1'
#
loop_
_entity.id
_entity.type
_entity.pdbx_description
1 polymer ?
#
loop_
_entity_poly.entity_id
_entity_poly.type
_entity_poly.pdbx_seq_one_letter_code
_entity_poly.pdbx_strand_id
1 'polypeptide(L)'
;MTDDGRRDLARMRASARVWPELRCEPGPDAGFPEDVNFERRAEVLRALQHDRRPGDLELVRWLLAQEVAQCRRSWGLAEETQLAGYLLAEYRQVEDVWLQWDLKSANFDTQCGYDGLYLVAAGVTATIEFVRASEHADRDAVLAYLHNADGVPEWSEPELAAWFAARREWFPATPG
;
A
#
# COMPACT_ATOMS: atom_id res chain seq x y z
N MET A 1 17.66 -4.91 9.51
CA MET A 1 16.42 -5.56 9.97
C MET A 1 16.60 -6.05 11.40
N THR A 2 15.78 -5.57 12.33
CA THR A 2 15.80 -5.94 13.75
C THR A 2 15.29 -7.38 13.97
N ASP A 3 15.66 -8.00 15.09
CA ASP A 3 15.11 -9.30 15.49
C ASP A 3 13.62 -9.18 15.86
N ASP A 4 13.17 -8.02 16.30
CA ASP A 4 11.79 -7.73 16.70
C ASP A 4 10.81 -7.84 15.53
N GLY A 5 11.07 -7.14 14.42
CA GLY A 5 10.22 -7.21 13.23
C GLY A 5 10.07 -8.62 12.65
N ARG A 6 11.14 -9.42 12.66
CA ARG A 6 11.09 -10.83 12.23
C ARG A 6 10.21 -11.68 13.15
N ARG A 7 10.33 -11.49 14.46
CA ARG A 7 9.54 -12.23 15.45
C ARG A 7 8.06 -11.87 15.35
N ASP A 8 7.75 -10.59 15.21
CA ASP A 8 6.36 -10.17 15.03
C ASP A 8 5.78 -10.66 13.71
N LEU A 9 6.51 -10.58 12.59
CA LEU A 9 6.05 -11.17 11.32
C LEU A 9 5.74 -12.67 11.46
N ALA A 10 6.61 -13.43 12.12
CA ALA A 10 6.36 -14.85 12.38
C ALA A 10 5.08 -15.09 13.21
N ARG A 11 4.81 -14.25 14.23
CA ARG A 11 3.57 -14.28 15.02
C ARG A 11 2.34 -13.95 14.17
N MET A 12 2.41 -12.90 13.35
CA MET A 12 1.29 -12.47 12.49
C MET A 12 0.93 -13.55 11.46
N ARG A 13 1.93 -14.26 10.92
CA ARG A 13 1.71 -15.42 10.03
C ARG A 13 1.09 -16.62 10.75
N ALA A 14 1.44 -16.84 12.01
CA ALA A 14 0.90 -17.94 12.78
C ALA A 14 -0.59 -17.75 13.13
N SER A 15 -1.07 -16.51 13.25
CA SER A 15 -2.46 -16.23 13.60
C SER A 15 -2.92 -14.82 13.24
N ALA A 16 -4.00 -14.72 12.46
CA ALA A 16 -4.66 -13.43 12.20
C ALA A 16 -5.26 -12.79 13.47
N ARG A 17 -5.41 -13.53 14.57
CA ARG A 17 -5.93 -13.01 15.83
C ARG A 17 -5.01 -11.98 16.50
N VAL A 18 -3.72 -11.98 16.17
CA VAL A 18 -2.74 -11.04 16.73
C VAL A 18 -2.54 -9.80 15.85
N TRP A 19 -3.09 -9.76 14.63
CA TRP A 19 -2.98 -8.57 13.76
C TRP A 19 -3.45 -7.29 14.44
N PRO A 20 -4.56 -7.27 15.22
CA PRO A 20 -5.00 -6.05 15.92
C PRO A 20 -3.94 -5.39 16.82
N GLU A 21 -2.89 -6.11 17.24
CA GLU A 21 -1.76 -5.53 18.00
C GLU A 21 -0.93 -4.52 17.20
N LEU A 22 -1.10 -4.44 15.87
CA LEU A 22 -0.41 -3.48 14.98
C LEU A 22 -1.36 -2.40 14.43
N ARG A 23 -2.60 -2.36 14.93
CA ARG A 23 -3.65 -1.45 14.43
C ARG A 23 -3.21 -0.01 14.62
N CYS A 24 -3.53 0.85 13.64
CA CYS A 24 -3.37 2.29 13.81
C CYS A 24 -4.24 2.78 14.98
N GLU A 25 -3.61 3.26 16.05
CA GLU A 25 -4.29 3.67 17.28
C GLU A 25 -3.73 5.00 17.80
N PRO A 26 -4.58 5.97 18.18
CA PRO A 26 -4.10 7.25 18.70
C PRO A 26 -3.33 7.08 20.01
N GLY A 27 -2.22 7.79 20.11
CA GLY A 27 -1.51 8.00 21.37
C GLY A 27 -2.32 8.78 22.40
N PRO A 28 -1.97 8.64 23.69
CA PRO A 28 -2.71 9.23 24.81
C PRO A 28 -2.60 10.77 24.92
N ASP A 29 -1.65 11.42 24.25
CA ASP A 29 -1.39 12.85 24.40
C ASP A 29 -1.95 13.71 23.25
N ALA A 30 -2.70 14.75 23.64
CA ALA A 30 -3.51 15.60 22.78
C ALA A 30 -2.70 16.70 22.08
N GLY A 31 -2.72 16.67 20.75
CA GLY A 31 -2.28 17.77 19.87
C GLY A 31 -2.25 17.29 18.42
N PHE A 32 -1.56 16.16 18.20
CA PHE A 32 -1.60 15.33 17.00
C PHE A 32 -1.41 13.89 17.48
N PRO A 33 -2.46 13.04 17.51
CA PRO A 33 -2.32 11.71 18.08
C PRO A 33 -1.39 10.87 17.19
N GLU A 34 -0.15 10.70 17.61
CA GLU A 34 0.82 9.79 17.01
C GLU A 34 0.31 8.35 17.13
N ASP A 35 0.48 7.54 16.09
CA ASP A 35 0.07 6.14 16.11
C ASP A 35 1.04 5.32 16.94
N VAL A 36 0.57 4.79 18.07
CA VAL A 36 1.39 4.05 19.05
C VAL A 36 2.01 2.78 18.46
N ASN A 37 1.45 2.26 17.38
CA ASN A 37 1.91 1.04 16.72
C ASN A 37 2.68 1.32 15.43
N PHE A 38 2.92 2.60 15.07
CA PHE A 38 3.55 2.99 13.80
C PHE A 38 4.92 2.33 13.61
N GLU A 39 5.81 2.47 14.58
CA GLU A 39 7.17 1.92 14.50
C GLU A 39 7.18 0.39 14.42
N ARG A 40 6.38 -0.26 15.28
CA ARG A 40 6.28 -1.73 15.31
C ARG A 40 5.72 -2.28 13.99
N ARG A 41 4.74 -1.60 13.40
CA ARG A 41 4.19 -1.96 12.09
C ARG A 41 5.21 -1.74 10.97
N ALA A 42 5.95 -0.65 11.01
CA ALA A 42 7.07 -0.37 10.10
C ALA A 42 8.14 -1.48 10.14
N GLU A 43 8.46 -2.03 11.33
CA GLU A 43 9.37 -3.17 11.45
C GLU A 43 8.85 -4.45 10.78
N VAL A 44 7.54 -4.73 10.89
CA VAL A 44 6.91 -5.88 10.22
C VAL A 44 6.90 -5.70 8.70
N LEU A 45 6.64 -4.50 8.20
CA LEU A 45 6.73 -4.19 6.76
C LEU A 45 8.15 -4.37 6.22
N ARG A 46 9.16 -3.88 6.95
CA ARG A 46 10.58 -4.14 6.61
C ARG A 46 10.93 -5.62 6.67
N ALA A 47 10.37 -6.38 7.61
CA ALA A 47 10.57 -7.83 7.65
C ALA A 47 9.92 -8.53 6.44
N LEU A 48 8.73 -8.09 6.04
CA LEU A 48 8.05 -8.57 4.83
C LEU A 48 8.84 -8.27 3.56
N GLN A 49 9.47 -7.10 3.46
CA GLN A 49 10.34 -6.76 2.33
C GLN A 49 11.41 -7.82 2.08
N HIS A 50 11.98 -8.40 3.14
CA HIS A 50 13.11 -9.33 3.04
C HIS A 50 12.74 -10.82 3.13
N ASP A 51 11.58 -11.18 3.68
CA ASP A 51 11.11 -12.57 3.83
C ASP A 51 9.69 -12.76 3.28
N ARG A 52 9.30 -12.05 2.21
CA ARG A 52 7.95 -12.15 1.62
C ARG A 52 7.62 -13.58 1.16
N ARG A 53 6.38 -14.02 1.38
CA ARG A 53 5.86 -15.32 0.96
C ARG A 53 4.53 -15.16 0.21
N PRO A 54 4.19 -16.05 -0.73
CA PRO A 54 2.92 -15.98 -1.46
C PRO A 54 1.66 -15.97 -0.56
N GLY A 55 1.75 -16.54 0.65
CA GLY A 55 0.65 -16.57 1.61
C GLY A 55 0.45 -15.29 2.43
N ASP A 56 1.25 -14.24 2.23
CA ASP A 56 1.17 -13.02 3.04
C ASP A 56 0.16 -12.00 2.50
N LEU A 57 -0.53 -12.25 1.38
CA LEU A 57 -1.42 -11.28 0.72
C LEU A 57 -2.41 -10.63 1.70
N GLU A 58 -3.15 -11.43 2.46
CA GLU A 58 -4.14 -10.91 3.40
C GLU A 58 -3.52 -10.09 4.54
N LEU A 59 -2.33 -10.47 5.00
CA LEU A 59 -1.58 -9.68 5.98
C LEU A 59 -1.14 -8.34 5.38
N VAL A 60 -0.64 -8.34 4.14
CA VAL A 60 -0.22 -7.11 3.44
C VAL A 60 -1.40 -6.17 3.20
N ARG A 61 -2.56 -6.68 2.76
CA ARG A 61 -3.81 -5.91 2.66
C ARG A 61 -4.19 -5.29 4.00
N TRP A 62 -4.14 -6.09 5.06
CA TRP A 62 -4.48 -5.61 6.41
C TRP A 62 -3.52 -4.51 6.89
N LEU A 63 -2.22 -4.67 6.67
CA LEU A 63 -1.19 -3.68 7.03
C LEU A 63 -1.36 -2.38 6.24
N LEU A 64 -1.58 -2.46 4.93
CA LEU A 64 -1.84 -1.27 4.10
C LEU A 64 -3.12 -0.54 4.55
N ALA A 65 -4.17 -1.27 4.94
CA ALA A 65 -5.37 -0.63 5.51
C ALA A 65 -5.09 0.12 6.82
N GLN A 66 -4.09 -0.30 7.62
CA GLN A 66 -3.67 0.47 8.80
C GLN A 66 -2.88 1.73 8.40
N GLU A 67 -2.07 1.66 7.35
CA GLU A 67 -1.40 2.84 6.79
C GLU A 67 -2.39 3.86 6.24
N VAL A 68 -3.45 3.41 5.55
CA VAL A 68 -4.58 4.28 5.13
C VAL A 68 -5.19 4.97 6.34
N ALA A 69 -5.49 4.21 7.41
CA ALA A 69 -6.06 4.77 8.63
C ALA A 69 -5.14 5.81 9.28
N GLN A 70 -3.81 5.59 9.22
CA GLN A 70 -2.82 6.55 9.70
C GLN A 70 -2.79 7.82 8.85
N CYS A 71 -2.73 7.70 7.52
CA CYS A 71 -2.72 8.85 6.61
C CYS A 71 -3.98 9.71 6.69
N ARG A 72 -5.15 9.12 7.00
CA ARG A 72 -6.39 9.90 7.22
C ARG A 72 -6.36 10.78 8.47
N ARG A 73 -5.41 10.54 9.38
CA ARG A 73 -5.32 11.21 10.71
C ARG A 73 -4.09 12.10 10.84
N SER A 74 -3.07 11.84 10.03
CA SER A 74 -1.78 12.53 10.07
C SER A 74 -1.43 13.09 8.70
N TRP A 75 -0.51 14.03 8.68
CA TRP A 75 0.12 14.52 7.45
C TRP A 75 1.35 13.68 7.11
N GLY A 76 1.81 13.84 5.88
CA GLY A 76 2.98 13.19 5.31
C GLY A 76 2.70 11.85 4.66
N LEU A 77 3.73 11.36 3.98
CA LEU A 77 3.79 10.04 3.35
C LEU A 77 5.10 9.39 3.79
N ALA A 78 5.01 8.44 4.72
CA ALA A 78 6.19 7.71 5.18
C ALA A 78 6.71 6.75 4.11
N GLU A 79 8.00 6.40 4.19
CA GLU A 79 8.59 5.40 3.29
C GLU A 79 7.94 4.03 3.50
N GLU A 80 7.59 3.69 4.75
CA GLU A 80 6.95 2.41 5.09
C GLU A 80 5.52 2.30 4.55
N THR A 81 4.81 3.43 4.45
CA THR A 81 3.52 3.51 3.76
C THR A 81 3.69 3.18 2.27
N GLN A 82 4.73 3.71 1.62
CA GLN A 82 5.05 3.38 0.23
C GLN A 82 5.48 1.91 0.09
N LEU A 83 6.25 1.38 1.03
CA LEU A 83 6.65 -0.02 1.08
C LEU A 83 5.41 -0.93 1.19
N ALA A 84 4.45 -0.63 2.06
CA ALA A 84 3.21 -1.40 2.17
C ALA A 84 2.45 -1.45 0.84
N GLY A 85 2.32 -0.30 0.17
CA GLY A 85 1.72 -0.19 -1.16
C GLY A 85 2.45 -1.03 -2.22
N TYR A 86 3.79 -1.01 -2.19
CA TYR A 86 4.63 -1.81 -3.09
C TYR A 86 4.55 -3.31 -2.82
N LEU A 87 4.55 -3.71 -1.55
CA LEU A 87 4.37 -5.11 -1.16
C LEU A 87 3.04 -5.66 -1.67
N LEU A 88 1.97 -4.85 -1.69
CA LEU A 88 0.69 -5.24 -2.25
C LEU A 88 0.72 -5.30 -3.79
N ALA A 89 1.27 -4.27 -4.44
CA ALA A 89 1.37 -4.18 -5.90
C ALA A 89 2.05 -5.40 -6.53
N GLU A 90 3.02 -6.00 -5.84
CA GLU A 90 3.74 -7.19 -6.30
C GLU A 90 2.85 -8.44 -6.46
N TYR A 91 1.68 -8.49 -5.80
CA TYR A 91 0.71 -9.57 -6.00
C TYR A 91 -0.14 -9.44 -7.26
N ARG A 92 -0.17 -8.26 -7.89
CA ARG A 92 -0.84 -7.99 -9.17
C ARG A 92 -2.31 -8.43 -9.22
N GLN A 93 -3.05 -8.24 -8.13
CA GLN A 93 -4.50 -8.47 -8.11
C GLN A 93 -5.23 -7.20 -8.54
N VAL A 94 -6.14 -7.29 -9.51
CA VAL A 94 -6.88 -6.12 -10.02
C VAL A 94 -7.79 -5.51 -8.95
N GLU A 95 -8.27 -6.33 -8.02
CA GLU A 95 -9.14 -5.93 -6.91
C GLU A 95 -8.44 -5.01 -5.91
N ASP A 96 -7.10 -5.06 -5.84
CA ASP A 96 -6.32 -4.25 -4.91
C ASP A 96 -6.30 -2.76 -5.29
N VAL A 97 -6.77 -2.40 -6.51
CA VAL A 97 -6.92 -1.01 -6.95
C VAL A 97 -7.70 -0.16 -5.95
N TRP A 98 -8.69 -0.73 -5.26
CA TRP A 98 -9.51 0.01 -4.30
C TRP A 98 -8.74 0.36 -3.04
N LEU A 99 -7.91 -0.56 -2.54
CA LEU A 99 -7.09 -0.29 -1.36
C LEU A 99 -5.92 0.66 -1.69
N GLN A 100 -5.37 0.56 -2.90
CA GLN A 100 -4.38 1.53 -3.39
C GLN A 100 -5.00 2.92 -3.58
N TRP A 101 -6.25 2.99 -4.07
CA TRP A 101 -7.01 4.24 -4.16
C TRP A 101 -7.28 4.84 -2.78
N ASP A 102 -7.72 4.02 -1.82
CA ASP A 102 -7.95 4.42 -0.44
C ASP A 102 -6.72 5.11 0.18
N LEU A 103 -5.51 4.58 -0.10
CA LEU A 103 -4.26 5.22 0.31
C LEU A 103 -3.99 6.49 -0.48
N LYS A 104 -4.08 6.42 -1.81
CA LYS A 104 -3.84 7.57 -2.69
C LYS A 104 -4.69 8.78 -2.29
N SER A 105 -5.97 8.57 -1.97
CA SER A 105 -6.92 9.61 -1.61
C SER A 105 -7.05 9.86 -0.10
N ALA A 106 -6.17 9.31 0.74
CA ALA A 106 -6.28 9.41 2.20
C ALA A 106 -6.12 10.85 2.73
N ASN A 107 -5.17 11.60 2.19
CA ASN A 107 -4.95 13.01 2.49
C ASN A 107 -4.28 13.73 1.30
N PHE A 108 -3.93 15.01 1.47
CA PHE A 108 -3.27 15.80 0.42
C PHE A 108 -1.88 15.26 0.05
N ASP A 109 -1.08 14.87 1.04
CA ASP A 109 0.29 14.39 0.83
C ASP A 109 0.32 13.05 0.09
N THR A 110 -0.62 12.14 0.38
CA THR A 110 -0.77 10.89 -0.39
C THR A 110 -1.30 11.18 -1.78
N GLN A 111 -2.23 12.13 -1.93
CA GLN A 111 -2.77 12.48 -3.24
C GLN A 111 -1.69 13.05 -4.17
N CYS A 112 -0.70 13.78 -3.64
CA CYS A 112 0.40 14.30 -4.43
C CYS A 112 1.60 13.34 -4.53
N GLY A 113 1.97 12.67 -3.44
CA GLY A 113 3.23 11.93 -3.31
C GLY A 113 3.13 10.42 -3.53
N TYR A 114 1.97 9.80 -3.32
CA TYR A 114 1.80 8.36 -3.55
C TYR A 114 1.65 8.10 -5.05
N ASP A 115 2.45 7.20 -5.61
CA ASP A 115 2.54 7.02 -7.06
C ASP A 115 1.25 6.46 -7.67
N GLY A 116 0.77 7.03 -8.77
CA GLY A 116 -0.45 6.56 -9.43
C GLY A 116 -0.30 5.16 -10.04
N LEU A 117 0.93 4.75 -10.38
CA LEU A 117 1.20 3.42 -10.93
C LEU A 117 0.92 2.27 -9.95
N TYR A 118 0.80 2.54 -8.64
CA TYR A 118 0.32 1.54 -7.68
C TYR A 118 -1.11 1.07 -7.98
N LEU A 119 -1.99 1.95 -8.48
CA LEU A 119 -3.39 1.62 -8.77
C LEU A 119 -3.51 0.61 -9.91
N VAL A 120 -2.59 0.70 -10.88
CA VAL A 120 -2.58 -0.14 -12.09
C VAL A 120 -1.57 -1.28 -12.01
N ALA A 121 -1.12 -1.65 -10.81
CA ALA A 121 -0.08 -2.66 -10.60
C ALA A 121 -0.39 -4.04 -11.23
N ALA A 122 -1.67 -4.37 -11.41
CA ALA A 122 -2.13 -5.59 -12.07
C ALA A 122 -2.08 -5.52 -13.62
N GLY A 123 -1.68 -4.39 -14.19
CA GLY A 123 -1.71 -4.07 -15.61
C GLY A 123 -2.64 -2.89 -15.88
N VAL A 124 -2.23 -1.95 -16.73
CA VAL A 124 -3.00 -0.74 -17.04
C VAL A 124 -4.36 -1.10 -17.63
N THR A 125 -4.35 -1.91 -18.69
CA THR A 125 -5.59 -2.25 -19.42
C THR A 125 -6.53 -3.06 -18.53
N ALA A 126 -6.01 -4.10 -17.88
CA ALA A 126 -6.79 -4.98 -17.01
C ALA A 126 -7.43 -4.23 -15.84
N THR A 127 -6.69 -3.29 -15.23
CA THR A 127 -7.22 -2.49 -14.12
C THR A 127 -8.33 -1.55 -14.59
N ILE A 128 -8.15 -0.85 -15.71
CA ILE A 128 -9.18 0.07 -16.24
C ILE A 128 -10.46 -0.69 -16.60
N GLU A 129 -10.34 -1.86 -17.23
CA GLU A 129 -11.48 -2.71 -17.56
C GLU A 129 -12.21 -3.20 -16.30
N PHE A 130 -11.46 -3.66 -15.30
CA PHE A 130 -12.01 -4.08 -14.01
C PHE A 130 -12.76 -2.95 -13.30
N VAL A 131 -12.14 -1.77 -13.18
CA VAL A 131 -12.76 -0.59 -12.56
C VAL A 131 -14.02 -0.20 -13.33
N ARG A 132 -13.97 -0.15 -14.67
CA ARG A 132 -15.13 0.19 -15.51
C ARG A 132 -16.31 -0.74 -15.33
N ALA A 133 -16.06 -2.04 -15.14
CA ALA A 133 -17.09 -3.05 -14.92
C ALA A 133 -17.62 -3.10 -13.47
N SER A 134 -16.99 -2.39 -12.53
CA SER A 134 -17.33 -2.42 -11.11
C SER A 134 -18.56 -1.58 -10.75
N GLU A 135 -19.19 -1.91 -9.63
CA GLU A 135 -20.22 -1.08 -8.97
C GLU A 135 -19.65 -0.31 -7.75
N HIS A 136 -18.33 -0.30 -7.57
CA HIS A 136 -17.69 0.39 -6.44
C HIS A 136 -18.03 1.88 -6.42
N ALA A 137 -18.28 2.44 -5.23
CA ALA A 137 -18.70 3.83 -5.05
C ALA A 137 -17.70 4.83 -5.66
N ASP A 138 -16.41 4.54 -5.56
CA ASP A 138 -15.33 5.39 -6.09
C ASP A 138 -14.99 5.13 -7.57
N ARG A 139 -15.75 4.28 -8.28
CA ARG A 139 -15.45 3.90 -9.67
C ARG A 139 -15.16 5.12 -10.55
N ASP A 140 -16.05 6.11 -10.54
CA ASP A 140 -15.94 7.24 -11.45
C ASP A 140 -14.74 8.14 -11.10
N ALA A 141 -14.41 8.27 -9.81
CA ALA A 141 -13.24 9.00 -9.35
C ALA A 141 -11.93 8.30 -9.75
N VAL A 142 -11.87 6.97 -9.61
CA VAL A 142 -10.73 6.17 -10.04
C VAL A 142 -10.58 6.23 -11.57
N LEU A 143 -11.67 6.06 -12.33
CA LEU A 143 -11.60 6.16 -13.80
C LEU A 143 -11.12 7.54 -14.26
N ALA A 144 -11.60 8.62 -13.63
CA ALA A 144 -11.14 9.97 -13.93
C ALA A 144 -9.64 10.16 -13.63
N TYR A 145 -9.13 9.51 -12.58
CA TYR A 145 -7.71 9.56 -12.22
C TYR A 145 -6.82 8.70 -13.14
N LEU A 146 -7.33 7.57 -13.63
CA LEU A 146 -6.60 6.65 -14.52
C LEU A 146 -6.53 7.12 -15.97
N HIS A 147 -7.24 8.18 -16.35
CA HIS A 147 -7.19 8.77 -17.68
C HIS A 147 -6.64 10.19 -17.62
N ASN A 148 -5.90 10.57 -18.67
CA ASN A 148 -5.42 11.93 -18.83
C ASN A 148 -6.53 12.85 -19.38
N ALA A 149 -6.20 14.12 -19.63
CA ALA A 149 -7.14 15.12 -20.14
C ALA A 149 -7.76 14.78 -21.51
N ASP A 150 -7.10 13.93 -22.31
CA ASP A 150 -7.60 13.47 -23.61
C ASP A 150 -8.49 12.21 -23.50
N GLY A 151 -8.71 11.71 -22.27
CA GLY A 151 -9.55 10.54 -22.02
C GLY A 151 -8.89 9.21 -22.42
N VAL A 152 -7.57 9.18 -22.57
CA VAL A 152 -6.78 7.94 -22.75
C VAL A 152 -6.07 7.57 -21.46
N PRO A 153 -5.64 6.31 -21.26
CA PRO A 153 -4.93 5.90 -20.04
C PRO A 153 -3.75 6.83 -19.72
N GLU A 154 -3.63 7.25 -18.45
CA GLU A 154 -2.56 8.13 -17.95
C GLU A 154 -1.17 7.48 -18.09
N TRP A 155 -1.10 6.16 -17.96
CA TRP A 155 0.13 5.38 -18.10
C TRP A 155 0.00 4.26 -19.12
N SER A 156 1.14 3.76 -19.56
CA SER A 156 1.27 2.62 -20.47
C SER A 156 1.89 1.40 -19.78
N GLU A 157 1.71 0.21 -20.36
CA GLU A 157 2.32 -1.02 -19.84
C GLU A 157 3.87 -0.96 -19.76
N PRO A 158 4.59 -0.36 -20.73
CA PRO A 158 6.04 -0.17 -20.60
C PRO A 158 6.44 0.75 -19.44
N GLU A 159 5.69 1.81 -19.16
CA GLU A 159 5.94 2.70 -18.01
C GLU A 159 5.70 1.96 -16.70
N LEU A 160 4.63 1.18 -16.59
CA LEU A 160 4.38 0.33 -15.44
C LEU A 160 5.52 -0.67 -15.22
N ALA A 161 6.03 -1.29 -16.29
CA ALA A 161 7.16 -2.20 -16.20
C ALA A 161 8.46 -1.50 -15.73
N ALA A 162 8.74 -0.30 -16.25
CA ALA A 162 9.87 0.51 -15.84
C ALA A 162 9.76 0.94 -14.37
N TRP A 163 8.55 1.31 -13.94
CA TRP A 163 8.27 1.64 -12.56
C TRP A 163 8.49 0.46 -11.61
N PHE A 164 8.03 -0.74 -11.96
CA PHE A 164 8.33 -1.95 -11.17
C PHE A 164 9.82 -2.25 -11.09
N ALA A 165 10.62 -1.93 -12.11
CA ALA A 165 12.07 -2.04 -12.05
C ALA A 165 12.66 -1.03 -11.05
N ALA A 166 12.26 0.25 -11.14
CA ALA A 166 12.71 1.28 -10.21
C ALA A 166 12.29 0.99 -8.74
N ARG A 167 11.07 0.47 -8.52
CA ARG A 167 10.60 0.11 -7.17
C ARG A 167 11.34 -1.08 -6.58
N ARG A 168 11.78 -2.04 -7.40
CA ARG A 168 12.66 -3.13 -6.95
C ARG A 168 14.04 -2.65 -6.52
N GLU A 169 14.55 -1.59 -7.14
CA GLU A 169 15.80 -0.95 -6.72
C GLU A 169 15.63 -0.14 -5.43
N TRP A 170 14.50 0.57 -5.29
CA TRP A 170 14.19 1.33 -4.07
C TRP A 170 13.91 0.42 -2.87
N PHE A 171 13.13 -0.65 -3.07
CA PHE A 171 12.75 -1.63 -2.05
C PHE A 171 13.33 -3.01 -2.39
N PRO A 172 14.66 -3.21 -2.24
CA PRO A 172 15.29 -4.46 -2.62
C PRO A 172 14.85 -5.58 -1.68
N ALA A 173 14.61 -6.76 -2.25
CA ALA A 173 14.25 -7.96 -1.47
C ALA A 173 15.44 -8.47 -0.64
N THR A 174 16.66 -8.31 -1.14
CA THR A 174 17.90 -8.68 -0.42
C THR A 174 18.49 -7.47 0.28
N PRO A 175 18.99 -7.60 1.52
CA PRO A 175 19.87 -6.59 2.12
C PRO A 175 21.10 -6.41 1.23
N GLY A 176 21.47 -5.15 0.95
CA GLY A 176 22.73 -4.80 0.29
C GLY A 176 23.94 -4.93 1.20
#